data_AF-A0A2V2V3Q3-F1
#
_entry.id   AF-A0A2V2V3Q3-F1
#
_cell.length_a   1.000
_cell.length_b   1.000
_cell.length_c   1.000
_cell.angle_alpha   90.00
_cell.angle_beta   90.00
_cell.angle_gamma   90.00
#
_symmetry.space_group_name_H-M   'P 1'
#
loop_
_entity.id
_entity.type
_entity.pdbx_description
1 polymer ?
#
loop_
_entity_poly.entity_id
_entity_poly.type
_entity_poly.pdbx_seq_one_letter_code
_entity_poly.pdbx_strand_id
1 'polypeptide(L)'
;MRSSIIFRRGVYHNAPTVYPFVKPFHDTPYDEDRGKHYVGRKRWLKNSWPEWMDNGADAFGYGIGLHRVHPLSKLRGNLKTSPSHVPRVLNMMIQGVWHKSGVKLYFRGGKPPNPSKHPYLTGEPCPVYGWRITDESVIRQFNMPSVDVTKVRYKPYVALQERKIMGLDTHKPVVSQTSKKDSDAKPLVKRLFFWQ
;
A
#
# COMPACT_ATOMS: atom_id res chain seq x y z
N MET A 1 2.98 24.73 -78.81
CA MET A 1 2.11 23.97 -77.89
C MET A 1 2.72 24.00 -76.50
N ARG A 2 2.13 24.72 -75.54
CA ARG A 2 2.60 24.75 -74.14
C ARG A 2 1.51 24.16 -73.25
N SER A 3 1.75 22.96 -72.73
CA SER A 3 0.87 22.28 -71.79
C SER A 3 1.03 22.87 -70.39
N SER A 4 -0.04 23.43 -69.83
CA SER A 4 -0.08 23.81 -68.42
C SER A 4 -0.31 22.57 -67.55
N ILE A 5 0.70 22.20 -66.76
CA ILE A 5 0.59 21.14 -65.76
C ILE A 5 -0.19 21.70 -64.56
N ILE A 6 -1.41 21.23 -64.35
CA ILE A 6 -2.24 21.57 -63.20
C ILE A 6 -1.72 20.76 -62.00
N PHE A 7 -0.90 21.39 -61.15
CA PHE A 7 -0.54 20.83 -59.85
C PHE A 7 -1.75 20.92 -58.91
N ARG A 8 -2.47 19.82 -58.74
CA ARG A 8 -3.44 19.66 -57.65
C ARG A 8 -2.66 19.50 -56.34
N ARG A 9 -2.57 20.56 -55.55
CA ARG A 9 -2.10 20.49 -54.16
C ARG A 9 -3.09 19.63 -53.37
N GLY A 10 -2.67 18.42 -53.01
CA GLY A 10 -3.35 17.63 -52.00
C GLY A 10 -3.32 18.39 -50.68
N VAL A 11 -4.49 18.77 -50.17
CA VAL A 11 -4.63 19.26 -48.79
C VAL A 11 -4.50 18.03 -47.89
N TYR A 12 -3.28 17.75 -47.45
CA TYR A 12 -3.08 16.83 -46.34
C TYR A 12 -3.65 17.53 -45.11
N HIS A 13 -4.77 17.03 -44.58
CA HIS A 13 -5.20 17.40 -43.24
C HIS A 13 -4.02 17.09 -42.33
N ASN A 14 -3.40 18.13 -41.77
CA ASN A 14 -2.30 18.00 -40.82
C ASN A 14 -2.74 16.96 -39.79
N ALA A 15 -1.99 15.84 -39.71
CA ALA A 15 -2.12 14.97 -38.56
C ALA A 15 -2.00 15.88 -37.32
N PRO A 16 -2.88 15.73 -36.31
CA PRO A 16 -2.83 16.59 -35.15
C PRO A 16 -1.40 16.52 -34.57
N THR A 17 -0.72 17.67 -34.53
CA THR A 17 0.62 17.81 -33.95
C THR A 17 0.63 17.53 -32.45
N VAL A 18 -0.56 17.41 -31.85
CA VAL A 18 -0.81 17.11 -30.46
C VAL A 18 -1.52 15.76 -30.39
N TYR A 19 -0.94 14.83 -29.64
CA TYR A 19 -1.51 13.51 -29.41
C TYR A 19 -2.96 13.65 -28.88
N PRO A 20 -3.95 12.96 -29.47
CA PRO A 20 -5.37 13.17 -29.15
C PRO A 20 -5.77 12.66 -27.75
N PHE A 21 -4.85 11.97 -27.07
CA PHE A 21 -5.04 11.54 -25.69
C PHE A 21 -4.28 12.45 -24.74
N VAL A 22 -4.84 12.66 -23.54
CA VAL A 22 -4.18 13.39 -22.46
C VAL A 22 -2.80 12.79 -22.23
N LYS A 23 -1.74 13.60 -22.37
CA LYS A 23 -0.36 13.17 -22.14
C LYS A 23 -0.29 12.51 -20.75
N PRO A 24 0.28 11.29 -20.63
CA PRO A 24 0.23 10.50 -19.39
C PRO A 24 0.92 11.17 -18.20
N PHE A 25 1.72 12.21 -18.43
CA PHE A 25 2.44 12.96 -17.42
C PHE A 25 2.13 14.46 -17.44
N HIS A 26 1.04 14.88 -18.08
CA HIS A 26 0.69 16.30 -18.11
C HIS A 26 0.50 16.83 -16.68
N ASP A 27 1.18 17.95 -16.35
CA ASP A 27 1.15 18.57 -15.03
C ASP A 27 1.74 17.71 -13.87
N THR A 28 2.44 16.61 -14.17
CA THR A 28 3.10 15.79 -13.13
C THR A 28 4.56 16.18 -12.92
N PRO A 29 5.23 15.74 -11.83
CA PRO A 29 6.66 15.97 -11.62
C PRO A 29 7.56 15.42 -12.74
N TYR A 30 7.05 14.48 -13.54
CA TYR A 30 7.78 13.82 -14.63
C TYR A 30 7.39 14.38 -16.02
N ASP A 31 6.68 15.51 -16.08
CA ASP A 31 6.32 16.15 -17.34
C ASP A 31 7.54 16.77 -18.03
N GLU A 32 8.03 16.12 -19.09
CA GLU A 32 9.19 16.57 -19.89
C GLU A 32 8.91 17.86 -20.70
N ASP A 33 7.64 18.23 -20.90
CA ASP A 33 7.28 19.46 -21.66
C ASP A 33 7.41 20.74 -20.81
N ARG A 34 7.78 20.59 -19.53
CA ARG A 34 8.07 21.72 -18.64
C ARG A 34 9.36 22.41 -19.08
N GLY A 35 9.21 23.39 -19.96
CA GLY A 35 10.31 24.19 -20.48
C GLY A 35 11.13 24.95 -19.42
N LYS A 36 12.25 25.51 -19.87
CA LYS A 36 13.29 26.21 -19.07
C LYS A 36 12.77 27.40 -18.22
N HIS A 37 11.54 27.85 -18.45
CA HIS A 37 10.89 28.98 -17.76
C HIS A 37 9.88 28.57 -16.68
N TYR A 38 9.78 27.29 -16.32
CA TYR A 38 8.87 26.86 -15.26
C TYR A 38 9.37 27.33 -13.87
N VAL A 39 8.81 28.46 -13.42
CA VAL A 39 8.98 29.10 -12.09
C VAL A 39 8.58 28.20 -10.92
N GLY A 40 8.03 27.03 -11.25
CA GLY A 40 8.02 25.87 -10.37
C GLY A 40 9.39 25.73 -9.70
N ARG A 41 10.39 25.09 -10.33
CA ARG A 41 11.55 24.39 -9.73
C ARG A 41 12.21 24.98 -8.46
N LYS A 42 12.07 26.27 -8.13
CA LYS A 42 12.56 26.92 -6.89
C LYS A 42 11.59 26.96 -5.69
N ARG A 43 10.30 26.66 -5.85
CA ARG A 43 9.32 26.39 -4.76
C ARG A 43 9.37 24.97 -4.12
N TRP A 44 10.28 24.08 -4.53
CA TRP A 44 10.10 22.60 -4.58
C TRP A 44 10.69 21.83 -3.39
N LEU A 45 10.96 22.52 -2.28
CA LEU A 45 11.48 21.94 -1.03
C LEU A 45 10.69 22.41 0.21
N LYS A 46 9.40 22.74 0.05
CA LYS A 46 8.57 23.19 1.19
C LYS A 46 8.15 22.06 2.11
N ASN A 47 7.91 20.87 1.56
CA ASN A 47 7.43 19.71 2.30
C ASN A 47 8.53 18.68 2.47
N SER A 48 8.48 17.96 3.60
CA SER A 48 9.46 16.90 3.87
C SER A 48 9.26 15.63 3.05
N TRP A 49 8.11 15.48 2.38
CA TRP A 49 7.72 14.31 1.59
C TRP A 49 7.76 14.59 0.09
N PRO A 50 7.88 13.55 -0.76
CA PRO A 50 7.86 13.70 -2.21
C PRO A 50 6.53 14.24 -2.75
N GLU A 51 6.61 15.03 -3.83
CA GLU A 51 5.45 15.71 -4.42
C GLU A 51 4.41 14.77 -5.03
N TRP A 52 4.82 13.57 -5.45
CA TRP A 52 3.90 12.58 -6.01
C TRP A 52 2.83 12.14 -4.98
N MET A 53 3.07 12.33 -3.67
CA MET A 53 2.06 12.08 -2.64
C MET A 53 0.94 13.12 -2.63
N ASP A 54 1.18 14.30 -3.21
CA ASP A 54 0.25 15.43 -3.25
C ASP A 54 -0.43 15.54 -4.62
N ASN A 55 0.35 15.42 -5.71
CA ASN A 55 -0.11 15.64 -7.08
C ASN A 55 -0.11 14.38 -7.96
N GLY A 56 0.39 13.26 -7.45
CA GLY A 56 0.55 12.03 -8.23
C GLY A 56 1.79 12.05 -9.11
N ALA A 57 2.22 10.86 -9.52
CA ALA A 57 3.31 10.69 -10.48
C ALA A 57 2.81 10.71 -11.94
N ASP A 58 1.56 10.33 -12.17
CA ASP A 58 0.92 10.28 -13.47
C ASP A 58 -0.28 11.23 -13.57
N ALA A 59 -0.83 11.39 -14.77
CA ALA A 59 -1.99 12.23 -15.04
C ALA A 59 -3.29 11.72 -14.39
N PHE A 60 -3.27 10.53 -13.79
CA PHE A 60 -4.41 9.96 -13.07
C PHE A 60 -4.33 10.18 -11.55
N GLY A 61 -3.21 10.71 -11.05
CA GLY A 61 -2.98 10.96 -9.63
C GLY A 61 -2.47 9.74 -8.86
N TYR A 62 -1.79 8.81 -9.52
CA TYR A 62 -1.21 7.62 -8.90
C TYR A 62 -0.17 8.00 -7.85
N GLY A 63 -0.34 7.45 -6.65
CA GLY A 63 0.47 7.75 -5.48
C GLY A 63 -0.09 8.85 -4.57
N ILE A 64 -1.18 9.54 -4.94
CA ILE A 64 -1.84 10.50 -4.03
C ILE A 64 -2.47 9.76 -2.85
N GLY A 65 -2.07 10.11 -1.63
CA GLY A 65 -2.58 9.49 -0.42
C GLY A 65 -1.74 9.80 0.81
N LEU A 66 -2.18 9.30 1.97
CA LEU A 66 -1.40 9.37 3.21
C LEU A 66 -0.51 8.13 3.34
N HIS A 67 0.80 8.34 3.33
CA HIS A 67 1.79 7.27 3.36
C HIS A 67 2.50 7.23 4.71
N ARG A 68 2.35 6.11 5.42
CA ARG A 68 3.06 5.84 6.68
C ARG A 68 4.43 5.27 6.36
N VAL A 69 5.48 5.75 7.02
CA VAL A 69 6.85 5.28 6.79
C VAL A 69 7.39 4.59 8.03
N HIS A 70 8.25 3.57 7.82
CA HIS A 70 8.91 2.88 8.91
C HIS A 70 9.89 3.83 9.61
N PRO A 71 10.01 3.83 10.95
CA PRO A 71 10.90 4.76 11.66
C PRO A 71 12.38 4.67 11.23
N LEU A 72 12.83 3.49 10.81
CA LEU A 72 14.19 3.25 10.34
C LEU A 72 14.36 3.41 8.82
N SER A 73 13.26 3.64 8.08
CA SER A 73 13.35 3.84 6.64
C SER A 73 13.92 5.21 6.31
N LYS A 74 14.69 5.29 5.22
CA LYS A 74 15.20 6.56 4.70
C LYS A 74 14.13 7.39 3.98
N LEU A 75 13.01 6.76 3.63
CA LEU A 75 11.91 7.42 2.94
C LEU A 75 11.21 8.44 3.85
N ARG A 76 10.51 9.38 3.24
CA ARG A 76 9.75 10.41 3.96
C ARG A 76 8.31 10.42 3.48
N GLY A 77 7.39 10.23 4.42
CA GLY A 77 5.95 10.22 4.16
C GLY A 77 5.27 11.49 4.63
N ASN A 78 4.06 11.69 4.12
CA ASN A 78 3.21 12.84 4.44
C ASN A 78 2.25 12.60 5.62
N LEU A 79 2.30 11.43 6.27
CA LEU A 79 1.59 11.20 7.53
C LEU A 79 2.33 11.89 8.68
N LYS A 80 1.86 13.08 9.05
CA LYS A 80 2.42 13.88 10.14
C LYS A 80 1.35 14.19 11.18
N THR A 81 1.75 14.21 12.45
CA THR A 81 0.88 14.46 13.60
C THR A 81 1.05 15.87 14.19
N SER A 82 1.86 16.73 13.54
CA SER A 82 2.01 18.13 13.98
C SER A 82 0.69 18.89 13.80
N PRO A 83 0.37 19.85 14.70
CA PRO A 83 -0.88 20.62 14.61
C PRO A 83 -1.11 21.30 13.25
N SER A 84 -0.02 21.71 12.58
CA SER A 84 -0.04 22.28 11.22
C SER A 84 -0.48 21.30 10.12
N HIS A 85 -0.37 19.99 10.36
CA HIS A 85 -0.63 18.95 9.36
C HIS A 85 -1.86 18.08 9.68
N VAL A 86 -2.34 18.10 10.93
CA VAL A 86 -3.57 17.41 11.35
C VAL A 86 -4.78 17.76 10.46
N PRO A 87 -5.06 19.03 10.11
CA PRO A 87 -6.20 19.36 9.25
C PRO A 87 -6.13 18.68 7.87
N ARG A 88 -4.95 18.66 7.25
CA ARG A 88 -4.73 17.98 5.96
C ARG A 88 -4.99 16.49 6.07
N VAL A 89 -4.42 15.85 7.10
CA VAL A 89 -4.55 14.41 7.34
C VAL A 89 -6.02 14.02 7.57
N LEU A 90 -6.73 14.76 8.43
CA LEU A 90 -8.16 14.53 8.69
C LEU A 90 -9.01 14.75 7.45
N ASN A 91 -8.74 15.81 6.68
CA ASN A 91 -9.46 16.07 5.43
C ASN A 91 -9.26 14.92 4.43
N MET A 92 -8.04 14.41 4.27
CA MET A 92 -7.80 13.25 3.40
C MET A 92 -8.53 11.99 3.92
N MET A 93 -8.60 11.77 5.22
CA MET A 93 -9.34 10.63 5.80
C MET A 93 -10.86 10.71 5.60
N ILE A 94 -11.44 11.90 5.73
CA ILE A 94 -12.90 12.11 5.71
C ILE A 94 -13.38 12.41 4.28
N GLN A 95 -12.72 13.34 3.62
CA GLN A 95 -13.12 13.87 2.32
C GLN A 95 -12.32 13.29 1.17
N GLY A 96 -11.22 12.56 1.38
CA GLY A 96 -10.35 12.12 0.28
C GLY A 96 -9.72 13.30 -0.48
N VAL A 97 -9.29 13.05 -1.71
CA VAL A 97 -8.73 14.09 -2.60
C VAL A 97 -9.48 14.07 -3.93
N TRP A 98 -10.07 15.20 -4.32
CA TRP A 98 -10.68 15.33 -5.64
C TRP A 98 -9.61 15.65 -6.67
N HIS A 99 -9.34 14.72 -7.58
CA HIS A 99 -8.34 14.91 -8.62
C HIS A 99 -8.94 15.62 -9.85
N LYS A 100 -8.10 16.38 -10.57
CA LYS A 100 -8.53 17.10 -11.78
C LYS A 100 -9.03 16.18 -12.90
N SER A 101 -8.66 14.90 -12.87
CA SER A 101 -9.19 13.89 -13.78
C SER A 101 -10.67 13.54 -13.55
N GLY A 102 -11.33 14.16 -12.57
CA GLY A 102 -12.74 13.90 -12.24
C GLY A 102 -12.94 12.69 -11.33
N VAL A 103 -11.86 12.15 -10.75
CA VAL A 103 -11.90 10.97 -9.87
C VAL A 103 -11.44 11.34 -8.47
N LYS A 104 -12.15 10.81 -7.47
CA LYS A 104 -11.76 10.92 -6.07
C LYS A 104 -10.68 9.88 -5.72
N LEU A 105 -9.57 10.34 -5.17
CA LEU A 105 -8.40 9.56 -4.80
C LEU A 105 -8.29 9.44 -3.27
N TYR A 106 -7.54 8.43 -2.83
CA TYR A 106 -7.33 8.02 -1.43
C TYR A 106 -8.59 7.56 -0.67
N PHE A 107 -9.72 8.28 -0.73
CA PHE A 107 -10.99 7.87 -0.13
C PHE A 107 -12.19 8.23 -1.01
N ARG A 108 -12.88 7.21 -1.56
CA ARG A 108 -14.05 7.41 -2.44
C ARG A 108 -15.39 7.44 -1.69
N GLY A 109 -15.49 6.75 -0.55
CA GLY A 109 -16.71 6.65 0.25
C GLY A 109 -16.68 5.39 1.14
N GLY A 110 -17.70 5.24 1.99
CA GLY A 110 -17.82 4.09 2.90
C GLY A 110 -16.98 4.25 4.17
N LYS A 111 -16.11 3.27 4.46
CA LYS A 111 -15.29 3.25 5.68
C LYS A 111 -14.04 4.14 5.51
N PRO A 112 -13.81 5.16 6.37
CA PRO A 112 -12.64 6.01 6.25
C PRO A 112 -11.34 5.21 6.45
N PRO A 113 -10.26 5.53 5.69
CA PRO A 113 -8.97 4.89 5.85
C PRO A 113 -8.35 5.26 7.20
N ASN A 114 -7.64 4.31 7.81
CA ASN A 114 -6.87 4.56 9.02
C ASN A 114 -5.36 4.61 8.70
N PRO A 115 -4.78 5.81 8.53
CA PRO A 115 -3.40 5.95 8.09
C PRO A 115 -2.37 5.46 9.12
N SER A 116 -2.74 5.38 10.40
CA SER A 116 -1.86 4.82 11.44
C SER A 116 -1.59 3.32 11.27
N LYS A 117 -2.49 2.61 10.57
CA LYS A 117 -2.42 1.16 10.34
C LYS A 117 -2.06 0.77 8.90
N HIS A 118 -1.84 1.74 8.01
CA HIS A 118 -1.40 1.42 6.65
C HIS A 118 -0.05 0.68 6.66
N PRO A 119 0.20 -0.24 5.72
CA PRO A 119 1.54 -0.77 5.52
C PRO A 119 2.56 0.35 5.38
N TYR A 120 3.79 0.08 5.79
CA TYR A 120 4.86 1.05 5.64
C TYR A 120 5.20 1.23 4.15
N LEU A 121 5.52 2.46 3.76
CA LEU A 121 5.97 2.81 2.42
C LEU A 121 7.29 2.11 2.10
N THR A 122 7.37 1.49 0.93
CA THR A 122 8.53 0.69 0.48
C THR A 122 9.26 1.30 -0.71
N GLY A 123 8.70 2.33 -1.32
CA GLY A 123 9.09 2.72 -2.67
C GLY A 123 8.46 4.01 -3.14
N GLU A 124 8.53 4.21 -4.45
CA GLU A 124 7.94 5.33 -5.15
C GLU A 124 7.33 4.89 -6.48
N PRO A 125 6.32 5.60 -6.98
CA PRO A 125 5.69 5.29 -8.25
C PRO A 125 6.67 5.50 -9.42
N CYS A 126 6.62 4.60 -10.41
CA CYS A 126 7.43 4.65 -11.62
C CYS A 126 6.52 4.44 -12.84
N PRO A 127 6.61 5.27 -13.89
CA PRO A 127 5.75 5.14 -15.06
C PRO A 127 5.96 3.86 -15.86
N VAL A 128 7.17 3.28 -15.81
CA VAL A 128 7.52 2.08 -16.59
C VAL A 128 7.02 0.81 -15.91
N TYR A 129 7.19 0.70 -14.59
CA TYR A 129 6.94 -0.54 -13.81
C TYR A 129 5.78 -0.42 -12.81
N GLY A 130 5.12 0.74 -12.74
CA GLY A 130 4.10 1.07 -11.75
C GLY A 130 4.70 1.50 -10.41
N TRP A 131 5.44 0.60 -9.74
CA TRP A 131 6.03 0.87 -8.42
C TRP A 131 7.47 0.38 -8.34
N ARG A 132 8.40 1.28 -7.99
CA ARG A 132 9.80 0.94 -7.75
C ARG A 132 10.04 0.80 -6.25
N ILE A 133 10.44 -0.40 -5.81
CA ILE A 133 10.85 -0.64 -4.43
C ILE A 133 12.21 0.04 -4.22
N THR A 134 12.29 0.95 -3.26
CA THR A 134 13.52 1.68 -2.92
C THR A 134 14.05 1.31 -1.53
N ASP A 135 13.17 0.86 -0.64
CA ASP A 135 13.53 0.40 0.70
C ASP A 135 12.95 -1.00 0.95
N GLU A 136 13.76 -2.00 0.61
CA GLU A 136 13.43 -3.41 0.76
C GLU A 136 13.39 -3.84 2.23
N SER A 137 14.15 -3.17 3.11
CA SER A 137 14.25 -3.51 4.53
C SER A 137 12.92 -3.35 5.29
N VAL A 138 12.02 -2.52 4.74
CA VAL A 138 10.68 -2.29 5.27
C VAL A 138 9.77 -3.51 5.06
N ILE A 139 10.05 -4.32 4.04
CA ILE A 139 9.27 -5.51 3.71
C ILE A 139 9.65 -6.62 4.69
N ARG A 140 8.71 -7.00 5.56
CA ARG A 140 8.93 -8.07 6.52
C ARG A 140 8.98 -9.43 5.82
N GLN A 141 10.17 -10.01 5.77
CA GLN A 141 10.37 -11.40 5.38
C GLN A 141 10.31 -12.27 6.64
N PHE A 142 9.32 -13.16 6.70
CA PHE A 142 9.10 -14.03 7.86
C PHE A 142 9.89 -15.33 7.69
N ASN A 143 11.20 -15.25 7.92
CA ASN A 143 12.09 -16.41 7.84
C ASN A 143 11.94 -17.27 9.10
N MET A 144 11.21 -18.38 8.98
CA MET A 144 11.10 -19.35 10.06
C MET A 144 12.38 -20.20 10.15
N PRO A 145 12.82 -20.56 11.37
CA PRO A 145 13.97 -21.44 11.51
C PRO A 145 13.68 -22.80 10.88
N SER A 146 14.69 -23.41 10.27
CA SER A 146 14.60 -24.79 9.80
C SER A 146 14.31 -25.73 10.97
N VAL A 147 13.59 -26.82 10.68
CA VAL A 147 13.24 -27.83 11.68
C VAL A 147 14.48 -28.67 11.99
N ASP A 148 15.01 -28.50 13.19
CA ASP A 148 16.04 -29.40 13.73
C ASP A 148 15.40 -30.72 14.20
N VAL A 149 16.17 -31.81 14.24
CA VAL A 149 15.71 -33.15 14.68
C VAL A 149 15.04 -33.11 16.06
N THR A 150 15.51 -32.21 16.94
CA THR A 150 14.94 -31.98 18.28
C THR A 150 13.62 -31.20 18.24
N LYS A 151 13.48 -30.26 17.29
CA LYS A 151 12.29 -29.40 17.13
C LYS A 151 11.09 -30.13 16.51
N VAL A 152 11.31 -31.26 15.82
CA VAL A 152 10.22 -32.12 15.30
C VAL A 152 9.27 -32.59 16.41
N ARG A 153 9.81 -32.76 17.63
CA ARG A 153 9.04 -33.22 18.80
C ARG A 153 8.22 -32.10 19.44
N TYR A 154 8.53 -30.83 19.15
CA TYR A 154 7.77 -29.72 19.73
C TYR A 154 6.35 -29.68 19.16
N LYS A 155 5.40 -29.48 20.07
CA LYS A 155 3.98 -29.28 19.81
C LYS A 155 3.54 -27.96 20.47
N PRO A 156 2.50 -27.29 19.96
CA PRO A 156 2.04 -26.02 20.52
C PRO A 156 1.54 -26.14 21.97
N TYR A 157 1.14 -27.35 22.38
CA TYR A 157 0.71 -27.66 23.74
C TYR A 157 1.62 -28.74 24.36
N VAL A 158 1.81 -28.65 25.68
CA VAL A 158 2.58 -29.61 26.48
C VAL A 158 1.63 -30.61 27.13
N ALA A 159 2.05 -31.87 27.24
CA ALA A 159 1.25 -32.90 27.91
C ALA A 159 1.05 -32.57 29.41
N LEU A 160 -0.13 -32.87 29.96
CA LEU A 160 -0.52 -32.45 31.31
C LEU A 160 0.42 -32.97 32.42
N GLN A 161 0.90 -34.21 32.29
CA GLN A 161 1.83 -34.80 33.25
C GLN A 161 3.21 -34.16 33.18
N GLU A 162 3.70 -33.85 31.97
CA GLU A 162 4.97 -33.16 31.75
C GLU A 162 4.90 -31.72 32.29
N ARG A 163 3.76 -31.04 32.17
CA ARG A 163 3.51 -29.71 32.76
C ARG A 163 3.61 -29.71 34.29
N LYS A 164 3.14 -30.77 34.96
CA LYS A 164 3.22 -30.92 36.42
C LYS A 164 4.67 -31.08 36.90
N ILE A 165 5.52 -31.74 36.10
CA ILE A 165 6.95 -31.92 36.39
C ILE A 165 7.70 -30.58 36.24
N MET A 166 7.23 -29.69 35.36
CA MET A 166 7.82 -28.36 35.13
C MET A 166 7.45 -27.30 36.20
N GLY A 167 6.74 -27.68 37.28
CA GLY A 167 6.45 -26.77 38.41
C GLY A 167 5.50 -25.62 38.09
N LEU A 168 4.78 -25.68 36.96
CA LEU A 168 3.74 -24.71 36.62
C LEU A 168 2.44 -25.08 37.33
N ASP A 169 2.04 -24.27 38.31
CA ASP A 169 0.85 -24.51 39.13
C ASP A 169 -0.37 -24.88 38.29
N THR A 170 -0.87 -26.08 38.54
CA THR A 170 -2.11 -26.57 37.97
C THR A 170 -3.28 -26.05 38.80
N HIS A 171 -4.18 -25.26 38.21
CA HIS A 171 -5.55 -25.22 38.72
C HIS A 171 -6.09 -26.65 38.77
N LYS A 172 -6.75 -26.99 39.89
CA LYS A 172 -7.17 -28.35 40.26
C LYS A 172 -7.85 -29.05 39.07
N PRO A 173 -7.46 -30.29 38.73
CA PRO A 173 -8.11 -31.03 37.67
C PRO A 173 -9.56 -31.31 38.04
N VAL A 174 -10.51 -30.80 37.26
CA VAL A 174 -11.86 -31.38 37.20
C VAL A 174 -11.68 -32.80 36.67
N VAL A 175 -12.17 -33.78 37.43
CA VAL A 175 -12.03 -35.21 37.17
C VAL A 175 -12.42 -35.51 35.71
N SER A 176 -11.43 -35.81 34.87
CA SER A 176 -11.69 -36.32 33.52
C SER A 176 -11.98 -37.81 33.64
N GLN A 177 -13.22 -38.19 33.32
CA GLN A 177 -13.59 -39.58 33.12
C GLN A 177 -12.66 -40.21 32.08
N THR A 178 -12.09 -41.35 32.43
CA THR A 178 -11.17 -42.12 31.59
C THR A 178 -11.86 -42.52 30.29
N SER A 179 -11.50 -41.87 29.18
CA SER A 179 -12.00 -42.26 27.86
C SER A 179 -11.21 -43.47 27.34
N LYS A 180 -11.92 -44.57 27.14
CA LYS A 180 -11.45 -45.74 26.37
C LYS A 180 -11.06 -45.28 24.96
N LYS A 181 -10.05 -45.95 24.41
CA LYS A 181 -9.56 -45.80 23.02
C LYS A 181 -10.75 -45.85 22.05
N ASP A 182 -11.04 -44.73 21.40
CA ASP A 182 -11.78 -44.68 20.15
C ASP A 182 -11.03 -43.72 19.22
N SER A 183 -10.48 -44.25 18.13
CA SER A 183 -9.94 -43.48 17.01
C SER A 183 -11.03 -43.00 16.05
N ASP A 184 -12.30 -43.12 16.42
CA ASP A 184 -13.39 -42.45 15.74
C ASP A 184 -13.52 -41.03 16.29
N ALA A 185 -13.36 -40.04 15.42
CA ALA A 185 -13.64 -38.66 15.75
C ALA A 185 -15.09 -38.57 16.24
N LYS A 186 -15.27 -38.51 17.57
CA LYS A 186 -16.58 -38.40 18.20
C LYS A 186 -17.31 -37.19 17.61
N PRO A 187 -18.60 -37.33 17.23
CA PRO A 187 -19.28 -36.27 16.51
C PRO A 187 -19.36 -35.01 17.37
N LEU A 188 -18.74 -33.92 16.88
CA LEU A 188 -18.86 -32.60 17.49
C LEU A 188 -20.28 -32.09 17.24
N VAL A 189 -21.07 -31.94 18.31
CA VAL A 189 -22.44 -31.41 18.22
C VAL A 189 -22.42 -29.89 18.45
N LYS A 190 -23.29 -29.17 17.74
CA LYS A 190 -23.51 -27.73 17.98
C LYS A 190 -23.95 -27.51 19.44
N ARG A 191 -23.14 -26.77 20.21
CA ARG A 191 -23.46 -26.33 21.57
C ARG A 191 -23.57 -24.81 21.62
N LEU A 192 -24.36 -24.30 22.55
CA LEU A 192 -24.50 -22.87 22.80
C LEU A 192 -23.26 -22.28 23.50
N PHE A 193 -22.55 -23.11 24.26
CA PHE A 193 -21.41 -22.71 25.07
C PHE A 193 -20.53 -23.93 25.38
N PHE A 194 -19.21 -23.73 25.46
CA PHE A 194 -18.23 -24.73 25.88
C PHE A 194 -17.45 -24.18 27.07
N TRP A 195 -17.57 -24.83 28.23
CA TRP A 195 -16.75 -24.55 29.40
C TRP A 195 -15.44 -25.36 29.32
N GLN A 196 -14.32 -24.75 29.70
CA GLN A 196 -12.97 -25.36 29.71
C GLN A 196 -12.37 -25.37 31.11
#